data_AF-A0A933AFW2-F1
#
_entry.id   AF-A0A933AFW2-F1
#
_cell.length_a   1.000
_cell.length_b   1.000
_cell.length_c   1.000
_cell.angle_alpha   90.00
_cell.angle_beta   90.00
_cell.angle_gamma   90.00
#
_symmetry.space_group_name_H-M   'P 1'
#
loop_
_entity.id
_entity.type
_entity.pdbx_description
1 polymer ?
#
loop_
_entity_poly.entity_id
_entity_poly.type
_entity_poly.pdbx_seq_one_letter_code
_entity_poly.pdbx_strand_id
1 'polypeptide(L)'
;MAAEVADMVTKTAKITVDLGDSELYKAVKILAIERGTTLREVVVEALKEWVEKQEDMEDVKAIEEVENEPSRPIEEYLAEIGEGGLLRKAQ
;
A
#
# COMPACT_ATOMS: atom_id res chain seq x y z
N MET A 1 -21.81 11.98 -13.92
CA MET A 1 -21.06 10.85 -13.32
C MET A 1 -19.55 11.08 -13.23
N ALA A 2 -18.93 12.01 -13.97
CA ALA A 2 -17.49 12.30 -13.82
C ALA A 2 -17.15 13.34 -12.72
N ALA A 3 -18.14 14.04 -12.17
CA ALA A 3 -17.94 15.06 -11.13
C ALA A 3 -17.82 14.47 -9.70
N GLU A 4 -18.19 13.21 -9.50
CA GLU A 4 -18.19 12.57 -8.17
C GLU A 4 -16.82 11.97 -7.80
N VAL A 5 -16.00 11.62 -8.78
CA VAL A 5 -14.67 11.02 -8.55
C VAL A 5 -13.59 12.06 -8.23
N ALA A 6 -13.82 13.33 -8.55
CA ALA A 6 -12.88 14.43 -8.24
C ALA A 6 -13.05 15.01 -6.83
N ASP A 7 -14.21 14.83 -6.17
CA ASP A 7 -14.48 15.33 -4.80
C ASP A 7 -13.80 14.48 -3.70
N MET A 8 -13.32 13.27 -4.05
CA MET A 8 -12.72 12.33 -3.09
C MET A 8 -11.27 12.67 -2.72
N VAL A 9 -10.58 13.49 -3.53
CA VAL A 9 -9.16 13.82 -3.31
C VAL A 9 -8.98 15.01 -2.37
N THR A 10 -10.04 15.79 -2.11
CA THR A 10 -9.97 17.03 -1.30
C THR A 10 -10.64 16.95 0.07
N LYS A 11 -11.27 15.82 0.44
CA LYS A 11 -11.85 15.65 1.78
C LYS A 11 -10.82 15.02 2.72
N THR A 12 -10.43 15.76 3.75
CA THR A 12 -9.70 15.22 4.90
C THR A 12 -10.52 14.12 5.56
N ALA A 13 -10.11 12.86 5.35
CA ALA A 13 -10.71 11.72 6.03
C ALA A 13 -10.28 11.71 7.50
N LYS A 14 -11.26 11.59 8.41
CA LYS A 14 -11.03 11.47 9.85
C LYS A 14 -11.54 10.11 10.29
N ILE A 15 -10.69 9.37 10.98
CA ILE A 15 -11.04 8.11 11.62
C ILE A 15 -10.95 8.27 13.14
N THR A 16 -11.81 7.56 13.85
CA THR A 16 -11.70 7.37 15.30
C THR A 16 -11.42 5.90 15.53
N VAL A 17 -10.31 5.62 16.23
CA VAL A 17 -9.83 4.26 16.48
C VAL A 17 -9.88 4.02 17.97
N ASP A 18 -10.55 2.95 18.38
CA ASP A 18 -10.38 2.39 19.72
C ASP A 18 -9.16 1.48 19.69
N LEU A 19 -8.14 1.82 20.47
CA LEU A 19 -6.91 1.05 20.54
C LEU A 19 -7.05 -0.21 21.41
N GLY A 20 -8.09 -0.31 22.24
CA GLY A 20 -8.31 -1.45 23.15
C GLY A 20 -7.25 -1.63 24.24
N ASP A 21 -6.14 -0.90 24.18
CA ASP A 21 -5.01 -0.97 25.10
C ASP A 21 -4.48 0.44 25.44
N SER A 22 -4.55 0.77 26.73
CA SER A 22 -4.04 2.05 27.24
C SER A 22 -2.52 2.16 27.20
N GLU A 23 -1.80 1.04 27.24
CA GLU A 23 -0.34 1.02 27.15
C GLU A 23 0.12 1.32 25.73
N LEU A 24 -0.58 0.79 24.72
CA LEU A 24 -0.34 1.14 23.32
C LEU A 24 -0.51 2.65 23.09
N TYR A 25 -1.57 3.27 23.63
CA TYR A 25 -1.75 4.72 23.55
C TYR A 25 -0.58 5.49 24.17
N LYS A 26 -0.09 5.06 25.35
CA LYS A 26 1.06 5.69 26.00
C LYS A 26 2.33 5.55 25.17
N ALA A 27 2.61 4.37 24.63
CA ALA A 27 3.78 4.11 23.82
C ALA A 27 3.81 5.02 22.57
N VAL A 28 2.68 5.11 21.85
CA VAL A 28 2.55 6.00 20.68
C VAL A 28 2.73 7.46 21.09
N LYS A 29 2.20 7.87 22.24
CA LYS A 29 2.34 9.24 22.75
C LYS A 29 3.78 9.58 23.13
N ILE A 30 4.49 8.67 23.78
CA ILE A 30 5.92 8.83 24.10
C ILE A 30 6.73 8.95 22.82
N LEU A 31 6.48 8.07 21.85
CA LEU A 31 7.16 8.09 20.56
C LEU A 31 6.98 9.43 19.82
N ALA A 32 5.77 10.00 19.84
CA ALA A 32 5.49 11.31 19.26
C ALA A 32 6.30 12.41 19.95
N ILE A 33 6.39 12.39 21.29
CA ILE A 33 7.17 13.35 22.07
C ILE A 33 8.67 13.22 21.75
N GLU A 34 9.20 12.00 21.72
CA GLU A 34 10.61 11.74 21.45
C GLU A 34 11.02 12.18 20.03
N ARG A 35 10.12 12.01 19.05
CA ARG A 35 10.35 12.45 17.66
C ARG A 35 10.09 13.94 17.45
N GLY A 36 9.49 14.64 18.43
CA GLY A 36 9.09 16.03 18.28
C GLY A 36 7.95 16.22 17.26
N THR A 37 7.12 15.20 17.05
CA THR A 37 6.01 15.20 16.08
C THR A 37 4.66 15.04 16.77
N THR A 38 3.57 15.11 16.00
CA THR A 38 2.22 14.90 16.54
C THR A 38 1.84 13.43 16.55
N LEU A 39 0.93 13.05 17.45
CA LEU A 39 0.35 11.69 17.50
C LEU A 39 -0.29 11.29 16.16
N ARG A 40 -0.88 12.27 15.45
CA ARG A 40 -1.45 12.06 14.11
C ARG A 40 -0.37 11.65 13.12
N GLU A 41 0.76 12.35 13.09
CA GLU A 41 1.85 12.04 12.16
C GLU A 41 2.39 10.64 12.38
N VAL A 42 2.67 10.29 13.64
CA VAL A 42 3.14 8.95 14.01
C VAL A 42 2.17 7.86 13.54
N VAL A 43 0.86 8.04 13.79
CA VAL A 43 -0.15 7.07 13.37
C VAL A 43 -0.29 7.01 11.85
N VAL A 44 -0.26 8.15 11.16
CA VAL A 44 -0.35 8.19 9.69
C VAL A 44 0.86 7.52 9.04
N GLU A 45 2.08 7.75 9.54
CA GLU A 45 3.28 7.08 9.07
C GLU A 45 3.20 5.57 9.28
N ALA A 46 2.83 5.13 10.48
CA ALA A 46 2.68 3.71 10.78
C ALA A 46 1.63 3.02 9.89
N LEU A 47 0.51 3.69 9.61
CA LEU A 47 -0.52 3.17 8.69
C LEU A 47 -0.02 3.08 7.25
N LYS A 48 0.76 4.06 6.76
CA LYS A 48 1.36 4.00 5.43
C LYS A 48 2.33 2.85 5.30
N GLU A 49 3.28 2.75 6.23
CA GLU A 49 4.27 1.67 6.24
C GLU A 49 3.59 0.29 6.36
N TRP A 50 2.50 0.20 7.12
CA TRP A 50 1.77 -1.06 7.26
C TRP A 50 1.06 -1.47 5.96
N VAL A 51 0.44 -0.52 5.24
CA VAL A 51 -0.20 -0.79 3.94
C VAL A 51 0.83 -1.19 2.91
N GLU A 52 1.94 -0.45 2.78
CA GLU A 52 3.04 -0.79 1.86
C GLU A 52 3.57 -2.21 2.14
N LYS A 53 3.74 -2.58 3.41
CA LYS A 53 4.13 -3.95 3.77
C LYS A 53 3.08 -5.01 3.44
N GLN A 54 1.78 -4.68 3.44
CA GLN A 54 0.77 -5.64 3.00
C GLN A 54 0.92 -5.90 1.49
N GLU A 55 1.13 -4.87 0.69
CA GLU A 55 1.38 -5.00 -0.76
C GLU A 55 2.63 -5.86 -1.02
N ASP A 56 3.74 -5.58 -0.33
CA ASP A 56 4.96 -6.38 -0.44
C ASP A 56 4.74 -7.87 -0.08
N MET A 57 3.93 -8.15 0.95
CA MET A 57 3.62 -9.53 1.33
C MET A 57 2.71 -10.24 0.34
N GLU A 58 1.78 -9.53 -0.29
CA GLU A 58 0.96 -10.07 -1.38
C GLU A 58 1.83 -10.43 -2.59
N ASP A 59 2.79 -9.58 -2.94
CA ASP A 59 3.75 -9.84 -4.01
C ASP A 59 4.64 -11.05 -3.70
N VAL A 60 5.18 -11.15 -2.48
CA VAL A 60 5.96 -12.32 -2.04
C VAL A 60 5.13 -13.59 -2.14
N LYS A 61 3.88 -13.56 -1.67
CA LYS A 61 2.99 -14.72 -1.73
C LYS A 61 2.68 -15.13 -3.18
N ALA A 62 2.47 -14.16 -4.07
CA ALA A 62 2.27 -14.44 -5.49
C ALA A 62 3.50 -15.12 -6.13
N ILE A 63 4.71 -14.74 -5.72
CA ILE A 63 5.95 -15.39 -6.15
C ILE A 63 6.04 -16.82 -5.61
N GLU A 64 5.74 -17.04 -4.33
CA GLU A 64 5.75 -18.37 -3.70
C GLU A 64 4.74 -19.34 -4.36
N GLU A 65 3.55 -18.85 -4.73
CA GLU A 65 2.51 -19.67 -5.38
C GLU A 65 2.99 -20.26 -6.73
N VAL A 66 3.88 -19.56 -7.44
CA VAL A 66 4.41 -19.98 -8.75
C VAL A 66 5.86 -20.50 -8.70
N GLU A 67 6.46 -20.62 -7.52
CA GLU A 67 7.89 -20.96 -7.35
C GLU A 67 8.26 -22.31 -8.00
N ASN A 68 7.33 -23.26 -7.97
CA ASN A 68 7.52 -24.61 -8.50
C ASN A 68 7.02 -24.77 -9.95
N GLU A 69 6.55 -23.68 -10.57
CA GLU A 69 6.14 -23.70 -11.96
C GLU A 69 7.36 -23.60 -12.89
N PRO A 70 7.34 -24.27 -14.06
CA PRO A 70 8.39 -24.12 -15.05
C PRO A 70 8.51 -22.66 -15.49
N SER A 71 9.68 -22.07 -15.24
CA SER A 71 9.97 -20.73 -15.74
C SER A 71 10.23 -20.77 -17.25
N ARG A 72 9.99 -19.63 -17.91
CA ARG A 72 10.32 -19.43 -19.32
C ARG A 72 11.11 -18.13 -19.52
N PRO A 73 11.93 -18.03 -20.57
CA PRO A 73 12.65 -16.81 -20.91
C PRO A 73 11.69 -15.62 -21.13
N ILE A 74 12.08 -14.43 -20.66
CA ILE A 74 11.24 -13.24 -20.79
C ILE A 74 11.08 -12.83 -22.27
N GLU A 75 12.07 -13.12 -23.11
CA GLU A 75 12.05 -12.83 -24.55
C GLU A 75 10.99 -13.66 -25.29
N GLU A 76 10.78 -14.91 -24.87
CA GLU A 76 9.76 -15.80 -25.41
C GLU A 76 8.36 -15.27 -25.07
N TYR A 77 8.15 -14.88 -23.80
CA TYR A 77 6.90 -14.25 -23.38
C TYR A 77 6.64 -12.94 -24.14
N LEU A 78 7.64 -12.05 -24.24
CA LEU A 78 7.53 -10.78 -24.95
C LEU A 78 7.19 -10.96 -26.44
N ALA A 79 7.71 -12.02 -27.07
CA ALA A 79 7.38 -12.37 -28.44
C ALA A 79 5.91 -12.81 -28.61
N GLU A 80 5.30 -13.46 -27.60
CA GLU A 80 3.89 -13.88 -27.61
C GLU A 80 2.90 -12.72 -27.46
N ILE A 81 3.19 -11.74 -26.60
CA ILE A 81 2.30 -10.60 -26.35
C ILE A 81 2.37 -9.51 -27.43
N GLY A 82 3.45 -9.47 -28.22
CA GLY A 82 3.67 -8.52 -29.32
C GLY A 82 3.68 -7.03 -28.89
N GLU A 83 3.89 -6.12 -29.85
CA GLU A 83 3.85 -4.65 -29.63
C GLU A 83 2.48 -4.15 -29.08
N GLY A 84 1.44 -4.99 -29.08
CA GLY A 84 0.09 -4.66 -28.61
C GLY A 84 -0.11 -4.72 -27.09
N GLY A 85 0.78 -5.36 -26.33
CA GLY A 85 0.67 -5.47 -24.86
C GLY A 85 0.97 -4.17 -24.12
N LEU A 86 1.79 -3.29 -24.71
CA LEU A 86 2.22 -2.01 -24.13
C LEU A 86 1.20 -0.87 -24.32
N LEU A 87 0.20 -1.04 -25.20
CA LEU A 87 -0.70 0.05 -25.63
C LEU A 87 -1.99 0.20 -24.78
N ARG A 88 -2.24 -0.65 -23.79
CA ARG A 88 -3.45 -0.54 -22.94
C ARG A 88 -3.34 0.44 -21.77
N LYS A 89 -2.17 1.02 -21.48
CA LYS A 89 -2.01 2.04 -20.41
C LYS A 89 -2.14 3.50 -20.88
N ALA A 90 -2.54 3.76 -22.13
CA ALA A 90 -2.57 5.10 -22.70
C ALA A 90 -3.93 5.56 -23.28
N GLN A 91 -5.06 5.08 -22.73
CA GLN A 91 -6.38 5.64 -23.08
C GLN A 91 -7.30 5.72 -21.86
#